data_AF-A0A268EZ77-F1
#
_entry.id   AF-A0A268EZ77-F1
#
_cell.length_a   1.000
_cell.length_b   1.000
_cell.length_c   1.000
_cell.angle_alpha   90.00
_cell.angle_beta   90.00
_cell.angle_gamma   90.00
#
_symmetry.space_group_name_H-M   'P 1'
#
loop_
_entity.id
_entity.type
_entity.pdbx_description
1 polymer ?
#
loop_
_entity_poly.entity_id
_entity_poly.type
_entity_poly.pdbx_seq_one_letter_code
_entity_poly.pdbx_strand_id
1 'polypeptide(L)'
;MKIDLHTHAKLSKASDFSPEYYEEMLREAKDSGLDALALTEHFNTRNFYEVYSELDRLFPYQGDYYEAYGLKIFPGMEVDILENGHILLIGSKWSILEVRRKLDGYTDKGAFIPFDQLMDIAEAYPLLKIGAHPFRDSTPLHHLSPRQLARLDAFDLNAKDMYQYGCDSNQEQVQRFASELGKPVTAGSDTHQCLQFGSIFNELDTPCESAVELKEAILQGKYKLHVSNDLEIKVKASVMLKKLMKRMVRLEQALSTGMSSS
;
A
#
# COMPACT_ATOMS: atom_id res chain seq x y z
N MET A 1 -13.98 1.52 12.34
CA MET A 1 -13.64 0.79 11.10
C MET A 1 -12.15 0.48 11.12
N LYS A 2 -11.77 -0.78 11.01
CA LYS A 2 -10.37 -1.22 11.00
C LYS A 2 -9.85 -1.30 9.57
N ILE A 3 -8.83 -0.51 9.26
CA ILE A 3 -8.28 -0.35 7.91
C ILE A 3 -6.76 -0.46 7.88
N ASP A 4 -6.26 -1.26 6.93
CA ASP A 4 -4.85 -1.30 6.54
C ASP A 4 -4.65 -0.41 5.31
N LEU A 5 -3.82 0.64 5.43
CA LEU A 5 -3.66 1.66 4.38
C LEU A 5 -2.53 1.37 3.39
N HIS A 6 -1.83 0.25 3.52
CA HIS A 6 -0.74 -0.10 2.61
C HIS A 6 -0.76 -1.60 2.31
N THR A 7 -1.39 -1.98 1.20
CA THR A 7 -1.52 -3.40 0.80
C THR A 7 -1.35 -3.57 -0.70
N HIS A 8 -0.93 -4.75 -1.13
CA HIS A 8 -0.72 -5.09 -2.54
C HIS A 8 -1.55 -6.32 -2.92
N ALA A 9 -2.05 -6.35 -4.15
CA ALA A 9 -2.82 -7.50 -4.65
C ALA A 9 -1.91 -8.58 -5.22
N LYS A 10 -0.74 -8.19 -5.73
CA LYS A 10 0.14 -9.07 -6.48
C LYS A 10 1.30 -9.57 -5.62
N LEU A 11 1.74 -10.80 -5.88
CA LEU A 11 2.90 -11.39 -5.21
C LEU A 11 4.20 -10.58 -5.46
N SER A 12 4.30 -9.92 -6.61
CA SER A 12 5.37 -8.98 -6.94
C SER A 12 5.03 -8.05 -8.11
N LYS A 13 5.83 -7.00 -8.29
CA LYS A 13 5.79 -6.11 -9.47
C LYS A 13 5.78 -6.87 -10.82
N ALA A 14 6.40 -8.04 -10.89
CA ALA A 14 6.58 -8.81 -12.12
C ALA A 14 5.53 -9.92 -12.37
N SER A 15 4.73 -10.29 -11.36
CA SER A 15 3.64 -11.26 -11.56
C SER A 15 2.47 -10.60 -12.29
N ASP A 16 1.57 -11.38 -12.89
CA ASP A 16 0.26 -10.87 -13.32
C ASP A 16 -0.70 -10.88 -12.11
N PHE A 17 -1.88 -10.25 -12.25
CA PHE A 17 -2.93 -10.34 -11.24
C PHE A 17 -3.56 -11.74 -11.27
N SER A 18 -3.84 -12.33 -10.11
CA SER A 18 -4.57 -13.60 -10.00
C SER A 18 -5.80 -13.38 -9.13
N PRO A 19 -7.01 -13.56 -9.67
CA PRO A 19 -8.25 -13.48 -8.91
C PRO A 19 -8.26 -14.43 -7.72
N GLU A 20 -7.79 -15.66 -7.89
CA GLU A 20 -7.77 -16.70 -6.84
C GLU A 20 -6.83 -16.31 -5.71
N TYR A 21 -5.64 -15.81 -6.05
CA TYR A 21 -4.68 -15.34 -5.07
C TYR A 21 -5.21 -14.13 -4.30
N TYR A 22 -5.84 -13.18 -4.99
CA TYR A 22 -6.39 -12.01 -4.35
C TYR A 22 -7.62 -12.34 -3.51
N GLU A 23 -8.45 -13.29 -3.91
CA GLU A 23 -9.53 -13.80 -3.07
C GLU A 23 -9.01 -14.38 -1.74
N GLU A 24 -7.92 -15.16 -1.77
CA GLU A 24 -7.27 -15.66 -0.53
C GLU A 24 -6.80 -14.49 0.36
N MET A 25 -6.17 -13.46 -0.25
CA MET A 25 -5.76 -12.26 0.46
C MET A 25 -6.93 -11.56 1.15
N LEU A 26 -8.06 -11.38 0.45
CA LEU A 26 -9.24 -10.70 0.98
C LEU A 26 -9.92 -11.47 2.11
N ARG A 27 -9.98 -12.81 1.99
CA ARG A 27 -10.52 -13.67 3.05
C ARG A 27 -9.69 -13.58 4.33
N GLU A 28 -8.37 -13.69 4.21
CA GLU A 28 -7.48 -13.56 5.36
C GLU A 28 -7.50 -12.15 5.97
N ALA A 29 -7.61 -11.09 5.15
CA ALA A 29 -7.80 -9.74 5.65
C ALA A 29 -9.07 -9.65 6.52
N LYS A 30 -10.17 -10.26 6.07
CA LYS A 30 -11.42 -10.31 6.81
C LYS A 30 -11.32 -11.16 8.08
N ASP A 31 -10.70 -12.33 8.01
CA ASP A 31 -10.49 -13.24 9.15
C ASP A 31 -9.54 -12.64 10.20
N SER A 32 -8.60 -11.80 9.77
CA SER A 32 -7.76 -10.96 10.64
C SER A 32 -8.52 -9.79 11.29
N GLY A 33 -9.82 -9.64 11.01
CA GLY A 33 -10.70 -8.66 11.64
C GLY A 33 -10.66 -7.27 11.02
N LEU A 34 -10.15 -7.12 9.78
CA LEU A 34 -10.23 -5.86 9.05
C LEU A 34 -11.64 -5.63 8.49
N ASP A 35 -12.04 -4.37 8.47
CA ASP A 35 -13.26 -3.90 7.79
C ASP A 35 -12.95 -3.34 6.41
N ALA A 36 -11.73 -2.86 6.20
CA ALA A 36 -11.28 -2.26 4.96
C ALA A 36 -9.77 -2.44 4.73
N LEU A 37 -9.35 -2.22 3.49
CA LEU A 37 -7.96 -2.03 3.10
C LEU A 37 -7.84 -1.01 1.97
N ALA A 38 -6.66 -0.41 1.82
CA ALA A 38 -6.29 0.33 0.62
C ALA A 38 -5.40 -0.54 -0.28
N LEU A 39 -5.82 -0.75 -1.52
CA LEU A 39 -5.05 -1.46 -2.54
C LEU A 39 -4.07 -0.48 -3.19
N THR A 40 -2.87 -0.38 -2.64
CA THR A 40 -1.82 0.55 -3.05
C THR A 40 -0.78 -0.16 -3.91
N GLU A 41 -1.23 -0.86 -4.95
CA GLU A 41 -0.34 -1.60 -5.84
C GLU A 41 0.74 -0.68 -6.45
N HIS A 42 1.95 -1.19 -6.64
CA HIS A 42 3.04 -0.42 -7.22
C HIS A 42 2.68 0.13 -8.61
N PHE A 43 2.86 1.44 -8.84
CA PHE A 43 2.46 2.09 -10.10
C PHE A 43 3.18 1.50 -11.34
N ASN A 44 4.41 1.01 -11.16
CA ASN A 44 5.25 0.38 -12.17
C ASN A 44 5.12 -1.16 -12.20
N THR A 45 4.10 -1.72 -11.54
CA THR A 45 3.77 -3.15 -11.65
C THR A 45 3.36 -3.47 -13.10
N ARG A 46 3.68 -4.69 -13.55
CA ARG A 46 3.22 -5.21 -14.84
C ARG A 46 1.69 -5.19 -14.91
N ASN A 47 1.13 -4.68 -15.99
CA ASN A 47 -0.32 -4.62 -16.21
C ASN A 47 -1.11 -3.94 -15.07
N PHE A 48 -0.62 -2.81 -14.55
CA PHE A 48 -1.32 -2.06 -13.49
C PHE A 48 -2.82 -1.87 -13.75
N TYR A 49 -3.20 -1.47 -14.97
CA TYR A 49 -4.60 -1.25 -15.35
C TYR A 49 -5.46 -2.52 -15.30
N GLU A 50 -4.85 -3.70 -15.50
CA GLU A 50 -5.54 -4.98 -15.46
C GLU A 50 -6.12 -5.24 -14.07
N VAL A 51 -5.39 -4.90 -13.00
CA VAL A 51 -5.84 -5.05 -11.61
C VAL A 51 -7.23 -4.44 -11.43
N TYR A 52 -7.41 -3.18 -11.80
CA TYR A 52 -8.69 -2.49 -11.66
C TYR A 52 -9.77 -3.01 -12.62
N SER A 53 -9.39 -3.44 -13.83
CA SER A 53 -10.34 -4.02 -14.77
C SER A 53 -10.86 -5.39 -14.31
N GLU A 54 -10.05 -6.17 -13.60
CA GLU A 54 -10.49 -7.44 -12.99
C GLU A 54 -11.33 -7.17 -11.74
N LEU A 55 -10.97 -6.19 -10.89
CA LEU A 55 -11.82 -5.80 -9.77
C LEU A 55 -13.21 -5.34 -10.22
N ASP A 56 -13.31 -4.61 -11.34
CA ASP A 56 -14.59 -4.22 -11.94
C ASP A 56 -15.47 -5.41 -12.34
N ARG A 57 -14.86 -6.56 -12.66
CA ARG A 57 -15.59 -7.80 -12.99
C ARG A 57 -15.96 -8.61 -11.75
N LEU A 58 -15.08 -8.61 -10.76
CA LEU A 58 -15.19 -9.46 -9.57
C LEU A 58 -16.10 -8.86 -8.50
N PHE A 59 -16.08 -7.53 -8.33
CA PHE A 59 -16.67 -6.87 -7.18
C PHE A 59 -17.46 -5.61 -7.54
N PRO A 60 -18.59 -5.33 -6.86
CA PRO A 60 -19.30 -4.09 -7.03
C PRO A 60 -18.46 -2.90 -6.54
N TYR A 61 -18.38 -1.85 -7.37
CA TYR A 61 -17.81 -0.56 -6.99
C TYR A 61 -18.89 0.34 -6.38
N GLN A 62 -18.72 0.75 -5.13
CA GLN A 62 -19.67 1.52 -4.33
C GLN A 62 -19.03 2.81 -3.84
N GLY A 63 -19.50 3.94 -4.36
CA GLY A 63 -18.90 5.24 -4.05
C GLY A 63 -17.45 5.29 -4.50
N ASP A 64 -16.54 5.12 -3.55
CA ASP A 64 -15.09 5.22 -3.73
C ASP A 64 -14.34 3.90 -3.50
N TYR A 65 -15.01 2.80 -3.16
CA TYR A 65 -14.38 1.51 -2.84
C TYR A 65 -15.05 0.32 -3.55
N TYR A 66 -14.35 -0.81 -3.67
CA TYR A 66 -14.97 -2.09 -4.03
C TYR A 66 -15.41 -2.84 -2.78
N GLU A 67 -16.53 -3.55 -2.82
CA GLU A 67 -16.99 -4.39 -1.71
C GLU A 67 -16.79 -5.87 -2.05
N ALA A 68 -16.02 -6.57 -1.21
CA ALA A 68 -15.77 -8.00 -1.36
C ALA A 68 -15.85 -8.68 0.01
N TYR A 69 -16.77 -9.63 0.16
CA TYR A 69 -16.91 -10.43 1.38
C TYR A 69 -17.11 -9.58 2.66
N GLY A 70 -17.78 -8.43 2.56
CA GLY A 70 -17.94 -7.50 3.68
C GLY A 70 -16.65 -6.77 4.07
N LEU A 71 -15.69 -6.67 3.15
CA LEU A 71 -14.47 -5.86 3.24
C LEU A 71 -14.52 -4.75 2.19
N LYS A 72 -14.18 -3.52 2.59
CA LYS A 72 -14.04 -2.39 1.66
C LYS A 72 -12.61 -2.32 1.10
N ILE A 73 -12.48 -2.20 -0.21
CA ILE A 73 -11.20 -2.11 -0.92
C ILE A 73 -11.12 -0.71 -1.54
N PHE A 74 -10.39 0.19 -0.89
CA PHE A 74 -10.14 1.53 -1.40
C PHE A 74 -9.05 1.49 -2.49
N PRO A 75 -9.31 2.02 -3.69
CA PRO A 75 -8.30 2.14 -4.74
C PRO A 75 -7.12 3.02 -4.31
N GLY A 76 -5.93 2.60 -4.69
CA GLY A 76 -4.72 3.37 -4.50
C GLY A 76 -3.58 2.98 -5.44
N MET A 77 -2.44 3.62 -5.24
CA MET A 77 -1.18 3.19 -5.82
C MET A 77 -0.02 3.63 -4.94
N GLU A 78 1.06 2.84 -4.96
CA GLU A 78 2.35 3.22 -4.41
C GLU A 78 3.25 3.71 -5.56
N VAL A 79 3.68 4.97 -5.48
CA VAL A 79 4.50 5.63 -6.51
C VAL A 79 5.93 5.76 -6.03
N ASP A 80 6.87 5.22 -6.81
CA ASP A 80 8.31 5.42 -6.60
C ASP A 80 8.69 6.82 -7.12
N ILE A 81 9.37 7.65 -6.33
CA ILE A 81 9.82 9.00 -6.72
C ILE A 81 11.30 9.03 -7.10
N LEU A 82 11.71 10.05 -7.87
CA LEU A 82 13.09 10.22 -8.34
C LEU A 82 14.10 10.37 -7.20
N GLU A 83 13.70 11.08 -6.14
CA GLU A 83 14.53 11.36 -4.96
C GLU A 83 14.80 10.12 -4.11
N ASN A 84 14.26 8.95 -4.49
CA ASN A 84 14.17 7.73 -3.69
C ASN A 84 13.14 7.88 -2.56
N GLY A 85 12.32 6.86 -2.36
CA GLY A 85 11.16 6.92 -1.47
C GLY A 85 9.86 6.56 -2.21
N HIS A 86 8.82 6.24 -1.46
CA HIS A 86 7.53 5.88 -2.03
C HIS A 86 6.40 6.71 -1.41
N ILE A 87 5.42 7.05 -2.24
CA ILE A 87 4.22 7.79 -1.82
C ILE A 87 2.99 6.93 -2.10
N LEU A 88 2.15 6.72 -1.09
CA LEU A 88 0.83 6.12 -1.27
C LEU A 88 -0.16 7.20 -1.67
N LEU A 89 -0.86 6.96 -2.77
CA LEU A 89 -1.99 7.76 -3.23
C LEU A 89 -3.24 6.92 -3.13
N ILE A 90 -4.21 7.34 -2.33
CA ILE A 90 -5.48 6.62 -2.10
C ILE A 90 -6.63 7.54 -2.48
N GLY A 91 -7.58 7.03 -3.26
CA GLY A 91 -8.61 7.84 -3.91
C GLY A 91 -9.69 7.01 -4.56
N SER A 92 -10.62 7.68 -5.24
CA SER A 92 -11.53 7.00 -6.17
C SER A 92 -10.73 6.31 -7.28
N LYS A 93 -11.28 5.22 -7.83
CA LYS A 93 -10.69 4.49 -8.96
C LYS A 93 -10.38 5.44 -10.12
N TRP A 94 -11.29 6.36 -10.40
CA TRP A 94 -11.11 7.34 -11.47
C TRP A 94 -9.88 8.22 -11.22
N SER A 95 -9.73 8.79 -10.02
CA SER A 95 -8.58 9.62 -9.67
C SER A 95 -7.25 8.84 -9.78
N ILE A 96 -7.23 7.59 -9.29
CA ILE A 96 -6.04 6.74 -9.36
C ILE A 96 -5.66 6.44 -10.81
N LEU A 97 -6.62 6.08 -11.67
CA LEU A 97 -6.35 5.78 -13.07
C LEU A 97 -5.93 7.03 -13.86
N GLU A 98 -6.49 8.21 -13.56
CA GLU A 98 -6.09 9.47 -14.19
C GLU A 98 -4.67 9.88 -13.82
N VAL A 99 -4.31 9.82 -12.52
CA VAL A 99 -2.94 10.09 -12.11
C VAL A 99 -2.00 9.04 -12.70
N ARG A 100 -2.37 7.75 -12.70
CA ARG A 100 -1.54 6.68 -13.27
C ARG A 100 -1.22 6.92 -14.75
N ARG A 101 -2.18 7.38 -15.57
CA ARG A 101 -1.94 7.74 -16.99
C ARG A 101 -0.89 8.84 -17.14
N LYS A 102 -0.90 9.84 -16.26
CA LYS A 102 0.11 10.90 -16.24
C LYS A 102 1.51 10.39 -15.84
N LEU A 103 1.58 9.20 -15.24
CA LEU A 103 2.83 8.53 -14.85
C LEU A 103 3.34 7.50 -15.86
N ASP A 104 2.67 7.30 -17.01
CA ASP A 104 3.08 6.29 -18.01
C ASP A 104 4.53 6.47 -18.50
N GLY A 105 5.03 7.71 -18.56
CA GLY A 105 6.40 8.02 -18.95
C GLY A 105 7.46 7.90 -17.84
N TYR A 106 7.06 7.54 -16.62
CA TYR A 106 7.90 7.57 -15.41
C TYR A 106 8.02 6.21 -14.73
N THR A 107 7.79 5.09 -15.43
CA THR A 107 7.78 3.75 -14.80
C THR A 107 9.13 3.07 -14.72
N ASP A 108 10.12 3.56 -15.46
CA ASP A 108 11.44 2.93 -15.56
C ASP A 108 12.34 3.31 -14.38
N LYS A 109 13.10 2.33 -13.88
CA LYS A 109 14.04 2.54 -12.79
C LYS A 109 15.08 3.60 -13.18
N GLY A 110 15.18 4.67 -12.41
CA GLY A 110 16.07 5.80 -12.67
C GLY A 110 15.46 6.93 -13.51
N ALA A 111 14.21 6.77 -13.95
CA ALA A 111 13.43 7.78 -14.67
C ALA A 111 12.06 8.03 -14.00
N PHE A 112 12.02 7.89 -12.67
CA PHE A 112 10.81 8.15 -11.88
C PHE A 112 10.47 9.63 -11.83
N ILE A 113 9.21 9.93 -11.50
CA ILE A 113 8.71 11.30 -11.41
C ILE A 113 9.35 12.02 -10.20
N PRO A 114 9.79 13.29 -10.34
CA PRO A 114 10.21 14.09 -9.19
C PRO A 114 9.06 14.32 -8.21
N PHE A 115 9.36 14.34 -6.91
CA PHE A 115 8.37 14.49 -5.85
C PHE A 115 7.43 15.69 -6.07
N ASP A 116 7.99 16.87 -6.37
CA ASP A 116 7.18 18.08 -6.51
C ASP A 116 6.22 17.99 -7.69
N GLN A 117 6.63 17.36 -8.80
CA GLN A 117 5.76 17.13 -9.95
C GLN A 117 4.66 16.11 -9.63
N LEU A 118 4.98 15.05 -8.87
CA LEU A 118 3.97 14.10 -8.41
C LEU A 118 2.92 14.77 -7.53
N MET A 119 3.35 15.62 -6.60
CA MET A 119 2.43 16.35 -5.73
C MET A 119 1.58 17.37 -6.51
N ASP A 120 2.15 18.07 -7.50
CA ASP A 120 1.40 18.99 -8.36
C ASP A 120 0.27 18.26 -9.12
N ILE A 121 0.55 17.03 -9.59
CA ILE A 121 -0.47 16.18 -10.21
C ILE A 121 -1.49 15.73 -9.17
N ALA A 122 -1.04 15.21 -8.03
CA ALA A 122 -1.90 14.59 -7.03
C ALA A 122 -2.86 15.59 -6.35
N GLU A 123 -2.43 16.84 -6.17
CA GLU A 123 -3.23 17.91 -5.56
C GLU A 123 -4.41 18.37 -6.42
N ALA A 124 -4.42 18.02 -7.71
CA ALA A 124 -5.57 18.25 -8.60
C ALA A 124 -6.72 17.25 -8.38
N TYR A 125 -6.53 16.24 -7.53
CA TYR A 125 -7.49 15.16 -7.27
C TYR A 125 -7.77 15.01 -5.77
N PRO A 126 -8.95 14.49 -5.38
CA PRO A 126 -9.30 14.23 -3.98
C PRO A 126 -8.56 13.00 -3.44
N LEU A 127 -7.25 13.14 -3.20
CA LEU A 127 -6.37 12.06 -2.76
C LEU A 127 -5.88 12.24 -1.32
N LEU A 128 -5.81 11.11 -0.62
CA LEU A 128 -5.01 10.91 0.58
C LEU A 128 -3.58 10.57 0.15
N LYS A 129 -2.61 11.36 0.59
CA LYS A 129 -1.19 11.25 0.23
C LYS A 129 -0.37 10.88 1.47
N ILE A 130 0.15 9.66 1.51
CA ILE A 130 0.90 9.15 2.66
C ILE A 130 2.35 8.92 2.24
N GLY A 131 3.30 9.46 3.00
CA GLY A 131 4.71 9.12 2.83
C GLY A 131 4.98 7.71 3.36
N ALA A 132 5.29 6.75 2.48
CA ALA A 132 5.48 5.36 2.88
C ALA A 132 6.81 5.18 3.62
N HIS A 133 6.78 4.38 4.71
CA HIS A 133 7.94 3.86 5.45
C HIS A 133 9.17 4.80 5.44
N PRO A 134 9.10 5.95 6.12
CA PRO A 134 10.01 7.08 5.87
C PRO A 134 11.47 6.81 6.23
N PHE A 135 11.75 5.80 7.06
CA PHE A 135 13.09 5.43 7.53
C PHE A 135 13.63 4.14 6.89
N ARG A 136 12.93 3.55 5.92
CA ARG A 136 13.40 2.34 5.23
C ARG A 136 14.72 2.61 4.50
N ASP A 137 15.77 1.85 4.81
CA ASP A 137 17.12 2.09 4.26
C ASP A 137 17.19 2.07 2.74
N SER A 138 16.40 1.20 2.09
CA SER A 138 16.41 1.07 0.63
C SER A 138 15.75 2.26 -0.07
N THR A 139 14.74 2.85 0.56
CA THR A 139 13.82 3.84 -0.03
C THR A 139 13.41 4.87 1.04
N PRO A 140 14.38 5.59 1.65
CA PRO A 140 14.09 6.50 2.75
C PRO A 140 13.35 7.72 2.21
N LEU A 141 12.42 8.26 2.99
CA LEU A 141 11.67 9.48 2.65
C LEU A 141 12.07 10.67 3.51
N HIS A 142 12.63 10.43 4.71
CA HIS A 142 12.94 11.47 5.70
C HIS A 142 13.99 12.50 5.25
N HIS A 143 14.70 12.24 4.15
CA HIS A 143 15.70 13.15 3.60
C HIS A 143 15.11 14.27 2.73
N LEU A 144 13.83 14.17 2.34
CA LEU A 144 13.14 15.22 1.60
C LEU A 144 13.10 16.53 2.41
N SER A 145 12.99 17.65 1.71
CA SER A 145 12.94 18.95 2.41
C SER A 145 11.66 19.08 3.25
N PRO A 146 11.69 19.86 4.35
CA PRO A 146 10.48 20.13 5.14
C PRO A 146 9.31 20.69 4.31
N ARG A 147 9.61 21.49 3.27
CA ARG A 147 8.61 22.01 2.34
C ARG A 147 7.93 20.89 1.54
N GLN A 148 8.70 19.93 1.06
CA GLN A 148 8.16 18.77 0.32
C GLN A 148 7.32 17.90 1.25
N LEU A 149 7.87 17.53 2.41
CA LEU A 149 7.20 16.70 3.41
C LEU A 149 5.89 17.32 3.92
N ALA A 150 5.81 18.66 4.01
CA ALA A 150 4.59 19.37 4.38
C ALA A 150 3.42 19.19 3.41
N ARG A 151 3.67 18.77 2.15
CA ARG A 151 2.63 18.49 1.14
C ARG A 151 1.94 17.14 1.34
N LEU A 152 2.55 16.24 2.12
CA LEU A 152 1.95 14.95 2.46
C LEU A 152 0.89 15.13 3.55
N ASP A 153 -0.11 14.25 3.54
CA ASP A 153 -1.20 14.27 4.51
C ASP A 153 -0.84 13.47 5.78
N ALA A 154 -0.03 12.40 5.67
CA ALA A 154 0.42 11.55 6.78
C ALA A 154 1.73 10.80 6.47
N PHE A 155 2.27 10.09 7.46
CA PHE A 155 3.41 9.15 7.29
C PHE A 155 3.06 7.73 7.73
N ASP A 156 3.54 6.74 7.00
CA ASP A 156 3.26 5.31 7.22
C ASP A 156 4.21 4.70 8.27
N LEU A 157 3.63 4.19 9.35
CA LEU A 157 4.24 3.23 10.26
C LEU A 157 4.06 1.83 9.70
N ASN A 158 5.16 1.24 9.24
CA ASN A 158 5.12 0.06 8.39
C ASN A 158 5.46 -1.23 9.16
N ALA A 159 4.66 -2.28 8.98
CA ALA A 159 4.87 -3.55 9.71
C ALA A 159 6.23 -4.20 9.44
N LYS A 160 6.75 -4.14 8.21
CA LYS A 160 8.06 -4.72 7.88
C LYS A 160 9.20 -3.95 8.52
N ASP A 161 9.08 -2.63 8.56
CA ASP A 161 10.07 -1.75 9.16
C ASP A 161 10.09 -1.91 10.68
N MET A 162 8.93 -2.02 11.31
CA MET A 162 8.84 -2.38 12.74
C MET A 162 9.51 -3.73 13.04
N TYR A 163 9.28 -4.74 12.20
CA TYR A 163 9.95 -6.03 12.33
C TYR A 163 11.48 -5.93 12.14
N GLN A 164 11.95 -5.15 11.17
CA GLN A 164 13.36 -5.06 10.81
C GLN A 164 14.18 -4.19 11.76
N TYR A 165 13.61 -3.09 12.24
CA TYR A 165 14.30 -2.06 13.01
C TYR A 165 13.92 -2.06 14.50
N GLY A 166 13.04 -2.98 14.91
CA GLY A 166 12.49 -3.08 16.25
C GLY A 166 11.23 -2.24 16.41
N CYS A 167 10.17 -2.85 16.94
CA CYS A 167 8.82 -2.25 17.01
C CYS A 167 8.82 -0.89 17.69
N ASP A 168 9.27 -0.81 18.95
CA ASP A 168 9.21 0.43 19.74
C ASP A 168 10.10 1.53 19.15
N SER A 169 11.32 1.17 18.75
CA SER A 169 12.29 2.10 18.17
C SER A 169 11.79 2.70 16.86
N ASN A 170 11.26 1.87 15.96
CA ASN A 170 10.74 2.35 14.68
C ASN A 170 9.48 3.21 14.87
N GLN A 171 8.58 2.78 15.76
CA GLN A 171 7.37 3.54 16.08
C GLN A 171 7.69 4.90 16.67
N GLU A 172 8.59 4.98 17.66
CA GLU A 172 9.02 6.25 18.25
C GLU A 172 9.65 7.17 17.20
N GLN A 173 10.50 6.61 16.33
CA GLN A 173 11.19 7.37 15.28
C GLN A 173 10.20 7.99 14.28
N VAL A 174 9.23 7.20 13.78
CA VAL A 174 8.21 7.68 12.83
C VAL A 174 7.28 8.71 13.50
N GLN A 175 6.85 8.44 14.74
CA GLN A 175 5.98 9.35 15.49
C GLN A 175 6.64 10.70 15.78
N ARG A 176 7.91 10.68 16.20
CA ARG A 176 8.69 11.90 16.42
C ARG A 176 8.83 12.71 15.12
N PHE A 177 9.24 12.06 14.04
CA PHE A 177 9.40 12.69 12.74
C PHE A 177 8.10 13.33 12.23
N ALA A 178 6.98 12.62 12.32
CA ALA A 178 5.69 13.15 11.91
C ALA A 178 5.24 14.31 12.80
N SER A 179 5.48 14.23 14.13
CA SER A 179 5.18 15.28 15.09
C SER A 179 5.96 16.58 14.82
N GLU A 180 7.26 16.48 14.49
CA GLU A 180 8.10 17.62 14.12
C GLU A 180 7.58 18.36 12.86
N LEU A 181 6.82 17.67 12.00
CA LEU A 181 6.19 18.21 10.79
C LEU A 181 4.70 18.56 10.98
N GLY A 182 4.14 18.33 12.17
CA GLY A 182 2.71 18.51 12.44
C GLY A 182 1.82 17.59 11.61
N LYS A 183 2.27 16.37 11.32
CA LYS A 183 1.56 15.37 10.51
C LYS A 183 1.12 14.16 11.33
N PRO A 184 -0.03 13.56 11.01
CA PRO A 184 -0.46 12.30 11.59
C PRO A 184 0.40 11.11 11.10
N VAL A 185 0.38 10.03 11.87
CA VAL A 185 0.98 8.73 11.51
C VAL A 185 -0.13 7.74 11.21
N THR A 186 -0.09 7.09 10.06
CA THR A 186 -0.98 5.99 9.68
C THR A 186 -0.27 4.65 9.79
N ALA A 187 -1.02 3.55 9.83
CA ALA A 187 -0.47 2.19 9.80
C ALA A 187 -0.70 1.50 8.46
N GLY A 188 0.31 0.75 8.02
CA GLY A 188 0.27 -0.01 6.78
C GLY A 188 1.09 -1.30 6.88
N SER A 189 0.53 -2.43 6.44
CA SER A 189 1.27 -3.69 6.50
C SER A 189 2.33 -3.81 5.39
N ASP A 190 2.16 -3.13 4.25
CA ASP A 190 2.91 -3.37 3.00
C ASP A 190 2.88 -4.87 2.63
N THR A 191 1.73 -5.51 2.88
CA THR A 191 1.59 -6.93 2.62
C THR A 191 1.54 -7.22 1.13
N HIS A 192 2.15 -8.35 0.75
CA HIS A 192 1.94 -9.00 -0.54
C HIS A 192 1.64 -10.49 -0.32
N GLN A 193 1.24 -10.87 0.89
CA GLN A 193 0.98 -12.26 1.27
C GLN A 193 0.01 -12.28 2.46
N CYS A 194 -0.99 -13.14 2.39
CA CYS A 194 -2.18 -13.08 3.25
C CYS A 194 -1.83 -13.08 4.76
N LEU A 195 -0.83 -13.85 5.21
CA LEU A 195 -0.51 -14.04 6.63
C LEU A 195 -0.05 -12.76 7.37
N GLN A 196 0.32 -11.70 6.64
CA GLN A 196 0.74 -10.43 7.24
C GLN A 196 -0.43 -9.50 7.56
N PHE A 197 -1.65 -9.77 7.07
CA PHE A 197 -2.81 -8.97 7.44
C PHE A 197 -3.05 -8.97 8.95
N GLY A 198 -3.54 -7.84 9.46
CA GLY A 198 -3.76 -7.63 10.89
C GLY A 198 -2.48 -7.50 11.73
N SER A 199 -1.28 -7.44 11.11
CA SER A 199 -0.03 -7.15 11.83
C SER A 199 0.01 -5.72 12.36
N ILE A 200 -0.49 -4.77 11.58
CA ILE A 200 -0.70 -3.37 11.97
C ILE A 200 -1.91 -2.82 11.20
N PHE A 201 -2.69 -1.94 11.81
CA PHE A 201 -3.83 -1.27 11.15
C PHE A 201 -4.26 -0.01 11.90
N ASN A 202 -5.17 0.75 11.28
CA ASN A 202 -5.81 1.94 11.84
C ASN A 202 -7.23 1.58 12.26
N GLU A 203 -7.64 1.90 13.48
CA GLU A 203 -9.02 1.82 13.92
C GLU A 203 -9.63 3.22 13.90
N LEU A 204 -10.40 3.54 12.84
CA LEU A 204 -11.10 4.81 12.72
C LEU A 204 -12.36 4.82 13.58
N ASP A 205 -12.65 5.96 14.21
CA ASP A 205 -13.80 6.13 15.11
C ASP A 205 -15.14 5.95 14.38
N THR A 206 -15.20 6.35 13.12
CA THR A 206 -16.38 6.24 12.27
C THR A 206 -16.07 5.43 11.00
N PRO A 207 -17.02 4.65 10.48
CA PRO A 207 -16.91 4.11 9.13
C PRO A 207 -16.75 5.24 8.10
N CYS A 208 -15.91 5.01 7.09
CA CYS A 208 -15.76 5.90 5.95
C CYS A 208 -16.23 5.20 4.68
N GLU A 209 -16.84 5.96 3.79
CA GLU A 209 -17.36 5.55 2.48
C GLU A 209 -16.52 6.11 1.32
N SER A 210 -15.58 7.01 1.60
CA SER A 210 -14.71 7.62 0.59
C SER A 210 -13.29 7.89 1.05
N ALA A 211 -12.37 8.06 0.10
CA ALA A 211 -10.99 8.44 0.40
C ALA A 211 -10.88 9.84 1.02
N VAL A 212 -11.83 10.73 0.70
CA VAL A 212 -11.95 12.05 1.34
C VAL A 212 -12.28 11.91 2.81
N GLU A 213 -13.26 11.06 3.15
CA GLU A 213 -13.60 10.78 4.56
C GLU A 213 -12.45 10.11 5.32
N LEU A 214 -11.73 9.18 4.68
CA LEU A 214 -10.49 8.59 5.27
C LEU A 214 -9.48 9.70 5.60
N LYS A 215 -9.24 10.60 4.64
CA LYS A 215 -8.33 11.72 4.81
C LYS A 215 -8.77 12.64 5.95
N GLU A 216 -10.04 13.01 6.01
CA GLU A 216 -10.58 13.86 7.07
C GLU A 216 -10.45 13.20 8.45
N ALA A 217 -10.77 11.91 8.57
CA ALA A 217 -10.63 11.16 9.83
C ALA A 217 -9.17 11.15 10.31
N ILE A 218 -8.22 10.92 9.41
CA ILE A 218 -6.78 10.91 9.72
C ILE A 218 -6.30 12.31 10.13
N LEU A 219 -6.64 13.34 9.35
CA LEU A 219 -6.22 14.72 9.66
C LEU A 219 -6.83 15.27 10.96
N GLN A 220 -8.03 14.81 11.33
CA GLN A 220 -8.69 15.17 12.58
C GLN A 220 -8.23 14.31 13.78
N GLY A 221 -7.37 13.31 13.56
CA GLY A 221 -6.93 12.40 14.63
C GLY A 221 -8.02 11.48 15.18
N LYS A 222 -9.08 11.23 14.41
CA LYS A 222 -10.24 10.38 14.80
C LYS A 222 -9.98 8.90 14.56
N TYR A 223 -8.84 8.42 15.05
CA TYR A 223 -8.41 7.04 14.88
C TYR A 223 -7.35 6.64 15.90
N LYS A 224 -7.12 5.34 16.00
CA LYS A 224 -6.04 4.74 16.79
C LYS A 224 -5.18 3.83 15.92
N LEU A 225 -3.88 3.81 16.20
CA LEU A 225 -2.96 2.83 15.61
C LEU A 225 -2.97 1.57 16.45
N HIS A 226 -3.05 0.42 15.79
CA HIS A 226 -2.99 -0.88 16.43
C HIS A 226 -1.84 -1.68 15.85
N VAL A 227 -0.97 -2.15 16.74
CA VAL A 227 0.13 -3.06 16.44
C VAL A 227 -0.21 -4.40 17.10
N SER A 228 -0.21 -5.48 16.32
CA SER A 228 -0.48 -6.81 16.88
C SER A 228 0.69 -7.29 17.72
N ASN A 229 0.39 -7.97 18.84
CA ASN A 229 1.40 -8.68 19.63
C ASN A 229 2.10 -9.78 18.79
N ASP A 230 1.44 -10.26 17.74
CA ASP A 230 1.96 -11.29 16.83
C ASP A 230 2.64 -10.71 15.58
N LEU A 231 2.92 -9.40 15.54
CA LEU A 231 3.51 -8.73 14.37
C LEU A 231 4.77 -9.45 13.88
N GLU A 232 5.69 -9.79 14.79
CA GLU A 232 6.94 -10.46 14.42
C GLU A 232 6.70 -11.80 13.72
N ILE A 233 5.79 -12.63 14.26
CA ILE A 233 5.49 -13.95 13.72
C ILE A 233 4.77 -13.81 12.37
N LYS A 234 3.78 -12.93 12.27
CA LYS A 234 3.02 -12.66 11.04
C LYS A 234 3.95 -12.18 9.90
N VAL A 235 4.79 -11.18 10.17
CA VAL A 235 5.74 -10.64 9.17
C VAL A 235 6.77 -11.70 8.78
N LYS A 236 7.36 -12.41 9.75
CA LYS A 236 8.33 -13.48 9.47
C LYS A 236 7.73 -14.59 8.61
N ALA A 237 6.53 -15.07 8.95
CA ALA A 237 5.82 -16.12 8.21
C ALA A 237 5.52 -15.69 6.76
N SER A 238 4.97 -14.48 6.58
CA SER A 238 4.71 -13.88 5.26
C SER A 238 5.98 -13.77 4.41
N VAL A 239 7.08 -13.28 4.98
CA VAL A 239 8.37 -13.17 4.26
C VAL A 239 8.89 -14.55 3.82
N MET A 240 8.79 -15.56 4.68
CA MET A 240 9.22 -16.92 4.34
C MET A 240 8.34 -17.53 3.24
N LEU A 241 7.01 -17.43 3.36
CA LEU A 241 6.07 -17.99 2.39
C LEU A 241 6.18 -17.27 1.03
N LYS A 242 6.27 -15.94 1.01
CA LYS A 242 6.51 -15.15 -0.21
C LYS A 242 7.78 -15.59 -0.95
N LYS A 243 8.86 -15.89 -0.21
CA LYS A 243 10.12 -16.41 -0.80
C LYS A 243 9.93 -17.79 -1.44
N LEU A 244 9.16 -18.68 -0.80
CA LEU A 244 8.84 -20.01 -1.34
C LEU A 244 7.98 -19.93 -2.59
N MET A 245 6.88 -19.16 -2.55
CA MET A 245 5.98 -18.96 -3.70
C MET A 245 6.73 -18.40 -4.91
N LYS A 246 7.60 -17.39 -4.71
CA LYS A 246 8.43 -16.84 -5.79
C LYS A 246 9.42 -17.85 -6.38
N ARG A 247 9.86 -18.85 -5.61
CA ARG A 247 10.71 -19.93 -6.11
C ARG A 247 9.88 -20.91 -6.94
N MET A 248 8.68 -21.27 -6.48
CA MET A 248 7.77 -22.17 -7.19
C MET A 248 7.40 -21.60 -8.57
N VAL A 249 7.00 -20.33 -8.63
CA VAL A 249 6.67 -19.66 -9.92
C VAL A 249 7.85 -19.69 -10.90
N ARG A 250 9.08 -19.46 -10.43
CA ARG A 250 10.27 -19.54 -11.29
C ARG A 250 10.54 -20.95 -11.80
N LEU A 251 10.29 -21.97 -10.97
CA LEU A 251 10.46 -23.37 -11.36
C LEU A 251 9.42 -23.79 -12.40
N GLU A 252 8.15 -23.39 -12.23
CA GLU A 252 7.08 -23.63 -13.20
C GLU A 252 7.36 -22.95 -14.55
N GLN A 253 7.88 -21.72 -14.52
CA GLN A 253 8.32 -21.00 -15.73
C GLN A 253 9.51 -21.71 -16.42
N ALA A 254 10.47 -22.24 -15.66
CA ALA A 254 11.59 -22.99 -16.22
C ALA A 254 11.16 -24.33 -16.84
N LEU A 255 10.19 -25.03 -16.22
CA LEU A 255 9.66 -26.29 -16.73
C LEU A 255 8.86 -26.09 -18.03
N SER A 256 8.01 -25.06 -18.09
CA SER A 256 7.20 -24.74 -19.27
C SER A 256 8.03 -24.27 -20.47
N THR A 257 9.13 -23.54 -20.24
CA THR A 257 10.07 -23.13 -21.28
C THR A 257 10.98 -24.28 -21.76
N GLY A 258 11.32 -25.22 -20.89
CA GLY A 258 12.08 -26.43 -21.27
C GLY A 258 11.29 -27.38 -22.18
N MET A 259 10.01 -27.61 -21.89
CA MET A 259 9.15 -28.52 -22.68
C MET A 259 8.73 -27.97 -24.05
N SER A 260 8.85 -26.65 -24.27
CA SER A 260 8.57 -26.01 -25.57
C SER A 260 9.78 -25.97 -26.50
N SER A 261 10.93 -26.49 -26.05
CA SER A 261 12.20 -26.54 -26.80
C SER A 261 12.66 -27.96 -27.18
N SER A 262 11.81 -28.97 -26.95
CA SER A 262 12.01 -30.40 -27.26
C SER A 262 10.91 -30.92 -28.18
#